data_AF-A0A2N2Y5I4-F1
#
_entry.id   AF-A0A2N2Y5I4-F1
#
_cell.length_a   1.000
_cell.length_b   1.000
_cell.length_c   1.000
_cell.angle_alpha   90.00
_cell.angle_beta   90.00
_cell.angle_gamma   90.00
#
_symmetry.space_group_name_H-M   'P 1'
#
loop_
_entity.id
_entity.type
_entity.pdbx_description
1 polymer ?
#
loop_
_entity_poly.entity_id
_entity_poly.type
_entity_poly.pdbx_seq_one_letter_code
_entity_poly.pdbx_strand_id
1 'polypeptide(L)' 'ERKNGGHVPIIAITSYTRKEDRAEYFRFGIDEYLSKPFKPFELSSVLQRFITKQVNL' A
#
# COMPACT_ATOMS: atom_id res chain seq x y z
N GLU A 1 -3.55 6.15 -18.87
CA GLU A 1 -2.09 6.28 -18.62
C GLU A 1 -1.68 5.13 -17.68
N ARG A 2 -0.88 4.10 -17.99
CA ARG A 2 0.10 3.80 -19.05
C ARG A 2 -0.31 2.55 -19.86
N LYS A 3 0.17 2.47 -21.10
CA LYS A 3 -0.17 1.42 -22.08
C LYS A 3 0.73 0.17 -22.07
N ASN A 4 1.73 -0.02 -21.17
CA ASN A 4 2.67 -1.16 -21.31
C ASN A 4 3.53 -1.58 -20.07
N GLY A 5 3.12 -1.43 -18.81
CA GLY A 5 3.99 -1.92 -17.72
C GLY A 5 3.43 -1.91 -16.30
N GLY A 6 3.13 -3.11 -15.78
CA GLY A 6 2.95 -3.44 -14.36
C GLY A 6 1.76 -2.81 -13.62
N HIS A 7 1.25 -3.52 -12.62
CA HIS A 7 0.39 -2.93 -11.59
C HIS A 7 1.22 -1.96 -10.73
N VAL A 8 0.76 -0.72 -10.56
CA VAL A 8 1.40 0.26 -9.67
C VAL A 8 0.75 0.13 -8.30
N PRO A 9 1.50 -0.23 -7.24
CA PRO A 9 0.91 -0.43 -5.92
C PRO A 9 0.26 0.84 -5.36
N ILE A 10 -0.97 0.72 -4.87
CA ILE A 10 -1.75 1.79 -4.26
C ILE A 10 -1.92 1.47 -2.77
N ILE A 11 -1.38 2.36 -1.92
CA ILE A 11 -1.48 2.26 -0.46
C ILE A 11 -2.40 3.37 0.06
N ALA A 12 -3.50 2.99 0.71
CA ALA A 12 -4.44 3.95 1.30
C ALA A 12 -4.02 4.38 2.70
N ILE A 13 -3.97 5.69 2.99
CA ILE A 13 -3.64 6.21 4.32
C ILE A 13 -4.88 6.82 4.98
N THR A 14 -5.47 6.11 5.95
CA THR A 14 -6.79 6.42 6.53
C THR A 14 -6.77 6.52 8.06
N SER A 15 -7.59 7.38 8.67
CA SER A 15 -7.83 7.39 10.13
C SER A 15 -8.94 6.43 10.56
N TYR A 16 -9.53 5.73 9.60
CA TYR A 16 -10.76 4.98 9.77
C TYR A 16 -10.48 3.49 9.51
N THR A 17 -10.41 2.74 10.60
CA THR A 17 -10.02 1.33 10.63
C THR A 17 -11.10 0.49 11.29
N ARG A 18 -12.28 0.36 10.69
CA ARG A 18 -13.16 -0.74 11.08
C ARG A 18 -12.71 -1.99 10.32
N LYS A 19 -12.69 -3.13 11.00
CA LYS A 19 -12.22 -4.40 10.42
C LYS A 19 -13.06 -4.81 9.21
N GLU A 20 -14.32 -4.39 9.20
CA GLU A 20 -15.33 -4.69 8.19
C GLU A 20 -15.08 -3.91 6.89
N ASP A 21 -14.45 -2.73 6.96
CA ASP A 21 -14.15 -1.90 5.78
C ASP A 21 -12.90 -2.39 5.03
N ARG A 22 -11.99 -3.14 5.67
CA ARG A 22 -10.78 -3.69 5.03
C ARG A 22 -11.11 -4.47 3.76
N ALA A 23 -12.14 -5.30 3.79
CA ALA A 23 -12.53 -6.15 2.65
C ALA A 23 -13.09 -5.32 1.48
N GLU A 24 -13.74 -4.19 1.78
CA GLU A 24 -14.29 -3.30 0.76
C GLU A 24 -13.19 -2.49 0.07
N TYR A 25 -12.15 -2.06 0.82
CA TYR A 25 -11.01 -1.34 0.24
C TYR A 25 -10.26 -2.15 -0.82
N PHE A 26 -10.05 -3.45 -0.63
CA PHE A 26 -9.43 -4.31 -1.64
C PHE A 26 -10.25 -4.38 -2.94
N ARG A 27 -11.57 -4.22 -2.87
CA ARG A 27 -12.44 -4.20 -4.06
C ARG A 27 -12.27 -2.94 -4.91
N PHE A 28 -11.70 -1.87 -4.36
CA PHE A 28 -11.41 -0.64 -5.09
C PHE A 28 -10.03 -0.65 -5.77
N GLY A 29 -9.30 -1.77 -5.75
CA GLY A 29 -7.96 -1.87 -6.35
C GLY A 29 -6.86 -1.29 -5.47
N ILE A 30 -7.10 -1.20 -4.16
CA ILE A 30 -6.09 -0.86 -3.15
C ILE A 30 -5.33 -2.13 -2.77
N ASP A 31 -4.00 -2.05 -2.72
CA ASP A 31 -3.13 -3.18 -2.38
C ASP A 31 -2.84 -3.30 -0.89
N GLU A 32 -2.81 -2.18 -0.19
CA GLU A 32 -2.55 -2.13 1.26
C GLU A 32 -3.08 -0.83 1.86
N TYR A 33 -3.18 -0.78 3.18
CA TYR A 33 -3.53 0.44 3.88
C TYR A 33 -2.64 0.70 5.11
N LEU A 34 -2.55 1.97 5.51
CA LEU A 34 -1.82 2.42 6.69
C LEU A 34 -2.71 3.34 7.52
N SER A 35 -2.88 3.03 8.80
CA SER A 35 -3.70 3.84 9.70
C SER A 35 -2.98 5.12 10.10
N LYS A 36 -3.69 6.24 10.17
CA LYS A 36 -3.22 7.48 10.82
C LYS A 36 -3.63 7.50 12.31
N PRO A 37 -2.81 8.09 13.20
CA PRO A 37 -1.40 8.42 12.97
C PRO A 37 -0.55 7.15 12.86
N PHE A 38 0.54 7.20 12.09
CA PHE A 38 1.52 6.12 11.99
C PHE A 38 2.92 6.62 12.31
N LYS A 39 3.78 5.70 12.73
CA LYS A 39 5.21 5.92 12.94
C LYS A 39 5.97 5.68 11.63
N PRO A 40 7.13 6.33 11.43
CA PRO A 40 7.91 6.16 10.20
C PRO A 40 8.25 4.70 9.85
N PHE A 41 8.53 3.85 10.85
CA PHE A 41 8.83 2.44 10.60
C PHE A 41 7.65 1.63 10.06
N GLU A 42 6.41 2.05 10.37
CA GLU A 42 5.20 1.39 9.87
C GLU A 42 5.05 1.64 8.36
N LEU A 43 5.31 2.87 7.92
CA LEU A 43 5.36 3.21 6.50
C LEU A 43 6.48 2.43 5.79
N SER A 44 7.69 2.41 6.36
CA SER A 44 8.81 1.64 5.78
C SER A 44 8.46 0.15 5.63
N SER A 45 7.77 -0.43 6.61
CA SER A 45 7.35 -1.84 6.57
C SER A 45 6.33 -2.10 5.47
N VAL A 46 5.41 -1.17 5.22
CA VAL A 46 4.46 -1.28 4.10
C VAL A 46 5.18 -1.14 2.77
N LEU A 47 6.06 -0.14 2.62
CA LEU A 47 6.80 0.10 1.38
C LEU A 47 7.70 -1.08 0.99
N GLN A 48 8.36 -1.73 1.97
CA GLN A 48 9.21 -2.90 1.72
C GLN A 48 8.46 -4.10 1.12
N ARG A 49 7.13 -4.18 1.24
CA ARG A 49 6.32 -5.23 0.60
C ARG A 49 6.25 -5.08 -0.91
N PHE A 50 6.42 -3.87 -1.42
CA PHE A 50 6.19 -3.51 -2.82
C PHE A 50 7.46 -3.11 -3.56
N ILE A 51 8.52 -2.74 -2.83
CA ILE A 51 9.81 -2.40 -3.41
C ILE A 51 10.65 -3.67 -3.49
N THR A 52 10.86 -4.20 -4.69
CA THR A 52 11.92 -5.18 -4.94
C THR A 52 13.27 -4.49 -4.73
N LYS A 53 14.19 -5.08 -3.96
CA LYS A 53 15.58 -4.58 -3.91
C LYS A 53 16.11 -4.51 -5.35
N GLN A 54 16.29 -3.31 -5.90
CA GLN A 54 17.23 -3.16 -6.99
C GLN A 54 18.62 -3.33 -6.40
N VAL A 55 19.15 -4.55 -6.50
CA VAL A 55 20.59 -4.77 -6.37
C VAL A 55 21.17 -4.36 -7.72
N ASN A 56 21.66 -3.12 -7.81
CA ASN A 56 22.57 -2.75 -8.88
C ASN A 56 23.95 -3.34 -8.50
N LEU A 57 24.39 -4.35 -9.25
CA LEU A 57 25.80 -4.76 -9.32
C LEU A 57 26.52 -3.89 -10.34
#